data_AF-A0AAW6B1K4-F1
#
_entry.id   AF-A0AAW6B1K4-F1
#
_cell.length_a   1.000
_cell.length_b   1.000
_cell.length_c   1.000
_cell.angle_alpha   90.00
_cell.angle_beta   90.00
_cell.angle_gamma   90.00
#
_symmetry.space_group_name_H-M   'P 1'
#
loop_
_entity.id
_entity.type
_entity.pdbx_description
1 polymer ?
#
loop_
_entity_poly.entity_id
_entity_poly.type
_entity_poly.pdbx_seq_one_letter_code
_entity_poly.pdbx_strand_id
1 'polypeptide(L)'
;NPQPKPQTVDNGTAPNAEDSVDKTGLPEGTTVTWKTNPDVSTPGNHPTVALVTYPDGTVDEVTVPITVKEQKDTFNPTAKQPGQTA
;
A
#
# COMPACT_ATOMS: atom_id res chain seq x y z
N ASN A 1 12.85 -3.01 17.64
CA ASN A 1 12.03 -3.77 16.68
C ASN A 1 11.19 -2.82 15.86
N PRO A 2 11.04 -3.11 14.56
CA PRO A 2 10.22 -2.30 13.67
C PRO A 2 8.75 -2.44 14.05
N GLN A 3 8.01 -1.34 14.04
CA GLN A 3 6.58 -1.33 14.39
C GLN A 3 5.73 -1.09 13.13
N PRO A 4 4.64 -1.85 12.91
CA PRO A 4 3.76 -1.61 11.77
C PRO A 4 3.03 -0.27 11.93
N LYS A 5 2.91 0.47 10.83
CA LYS A 5 2.04 1.65 10.71
C LYS A 5 0.89 1.32 9.77
N PRO A 6 -0.35 1.24 10.28
CA PRO A 6 -1.53 1.05 9.44
C PRO A 6 -1.60 2.11 8.35
N GLN A 7 -1.91 1.71 7.13
CA GLN A 7 -2.11 2.66 6.03
C GLN A 7 -3.53 2.62 5.52
N THR A 8 -3.98 3.76 4.99
CA THR A 8 -5.26 3.87 4.32
C THR A 8 -5.03 4.51 2.95
N VAL A 9 -5.33 3.77 1.89
CA VAL A 9 -5.11 4.20 0.50
C VAL A 9 -6.41 4.21 -0.28
N ASP A 10 -6.47 4.97 -1.36
CA ASP A 10 -7.61 4.95 -2.27
C ASP A 10 -7.56 3.70 -3.17
N ASN A 11 -8.71 3.21 -3.64
CA ASN A 11 -8.76 2.05 -4.52
C ASN A 11 -7.88 2.24 -5.77
N GLY A 12 -7.08 1.22 -6.10
CA GLY A 12 -6.09 1.26 -7.17
C GLY A 12 -4.78 2.00 -6.84
N THR A 13 -4.66 2.61 -5.65
CA THR A 13 -3.45 3.35 -5.26
C THR A 13 -2.53 2.47 -4.42
N ALA A 14 -1.33 2.21 -4.92
CA ALA A 14 -0.34 1.39 -4.20
C ALA A 14 0.23 2.13 -2.97
N PRO A 15 0.18 1.55 -1.76
CA PRO A 15 0.83 2.10 -0.57
C PRO A 15 2.37 2.04 -0.67
N ASN A 16 3.02 2.99 -0.01
CA ASN A 16 4.47 3.01 0.12
C ASN A 16 4.93 2.15 1.31
N ALA A 17 5.85 1.22 1.05
CA ALA A 17 6.42 0.35 2.08
C ALA A 17 7.18 1.16 3.15
N GLU A 18 7.89 2.22 2.75
CA GLU A 18 8.67 3.06 3.66
C GLU A 18 7.81 3.76 4.70
N ASP A 19 6.56 4.09 4.35
CA ASP A 19 5.60 4.77 5.23
C ASP A 19 4.77 3.77 6.08
N SER A 20 4.98 2.47 5.86
CA SER A 20 4.21 1.38 6.47
C SER A 20 4.85 0.81 7.74
N VAL A 21 6.06 1.25 8.06
CA VAL A 21 6.82 0.78 9.23
C VAL A 21 7.42 1.99 9.94
N ASP A 22 7.34 2.01 11.27
CA ASP A 22 8.04 2.99 12.07
C ASP A 22 9.54 2.70 12.13
N LYS A 23 10.32 3.67 11.65
CA LYS A 23 11.79 3.64 11.68
C LYS A 23 12.38 4.36 12.88
N THR A 24 11.56 4.94 13.76
CA THR A 24 12.06 5.61 14.97
C THR A 24 12.87 4.62 15.81
N GLY A 25 14.13 4.97 16.08
CA GLY A 25 15.06 4.12 16.83
C GLY A 25 15.69 2.97 16.04
N LEU A 26 15.45 2.87 14.73
CA LEU A 26 16.16 1.96 13.84
C LEU A 26 17.46 2.61 13.34
N PRO A 27 18.50 1.81 13.00
CA PRO A 27 19.75 2.33 12.48
C PRO A 27 19.56 3.04 11.14
N GLU A 28 20.38 4.07 10.88
CA GLU A 28 20.38 4.77 9.59
C GLU A 28 20.77 3.83 8.44
N GLY A 29 20.10 3.97 7.29
CA GLY A 29 20.23 3.05 6.17
C GLY A 29 19.26 1.86 6.21
N THR A 30 18.39 1.77 7.22
CA THR A 30 17.29 0.79 7.23
C THR A 30 16.31 1.07 6.09
N THR A 31 16.07 0.06 5.27
CA THR A 31 15.14 0.12 4.13
C THR A 31 13.94 -0.80 4.36
N VAL A 32 12.80 -0.45 3.79
CA VAL A 32 11.55 -1.17 3.94
C VAL A 32 10.97 -1.43 2.56
N THR A 33 10.69 -2.69 2.28
CA THR A 33 10.16 -3.14 0.99
C THR A 33 8.98 -4.07 1.21
N TRP A 34 8.14 -4.25 0.20
CA TRP A 34 7.05 -5.23 0.30
C TRP A 34 7.55 -6.63 0.01
N LYS A 35 7.30 -7.59 0.91
CA LYS A 35 7.49 -9.02 0.62
C LYS A 35 6.54 -9.47 -0.48
N THR A 36 5.32 -8.93 -0.44
CA THR A 36 4.26 -9.18 -1.42
C THR A 36 3.54 -7.87 -1.67
N ASN A 37 3.32 -7.53 -2.94
CA ASN A 37 2.61 -6.31 -3.29
C ASN A 37 1.21 -6.32 -2.65
N PRO A 38 0.83 -5.27 -1.91
CA PRO A 38 -0.50 -5.16 -1.32
C PRO A 38 -1.57 -5.13 -2.41
N ASP A 39 -2.64 -5.89 -2.20
CA ASP A 39 -3.83 -5.83 -3.05
C ASP A 39 -4.62 -4.56 -2.73
N VAL A 40 -4.72 -3.69 -3.73
CA VAL A 40 -5.47 -2.42 -3.67
C VAL A 40 -6.62 -2.38 -4.66
N SER A 41 -6.94 -3.53 -5.28
CA SER A 41 -7.99 -3.65 -6.29
C SER A 41 -9.38 -3.72 -5.68
N THR A 42 -9.50 -4.20 -4.45
CA THR A 42 -10.76 -4.34 -3.73
C THR A 42 -10.77 -3.44 -2.49
N PRO A 43 -11.88 -2.73 -2.20
CA PRO A 43 -12.03 -2.01 -0.93
C PRO A 43 -12.08 -2.98 0.25
N GLY A 44 -11.47 -2.61 1.37
CA GLY A 44 -11.43 -3.43 2.58
C GLY A 44 -10.07 -3.45 3.27
N ASN A 45 -9.90 -4.38 4.20
CA ASN A 45 -8.63 -4.57 4.91
C ASN A 45 -7.82 -5.71 4.26
N HIS A 46 -6.65 -5.35 3.77
CA HIS A 46 -5.70 -6.22 3.09
C HIS A 46 -4.37 -6.17 3.84
N PRO A 47 -4.18 -6.98 4.90
CA PRO A 47 -2.89 -7.04 5.57
C PRO A 47 -1.83 -7.60 4.62
N THR A 48 -0.68 -6.95 4.55
CA THR A 48 0.48 -7.40 3.78
C THR A 48 1.73 -7.45 4.66
N VAL A 49 2.82 -8.02 4.16
CA VAL A 49 4.08 -8.14 4.88
C VAL A 49 5.13 -7.21 4.28
N ALA A 50 5.69 -6.35 5.11
CA ALA A 50 6.87 -5.54 4.82
C ALA A 50 8.15 -6.25 5.30
N LEU A 51 9.20 -6.17 4.51
CA LEU A 51 10.57 -6.58 4.84
C LEU A 51 11.36 -5.35 5.23
N VAL A 52 11.92 -5.38 6.44
CA VAL A 52 12.78 -4.32 6.97
C VAL A 52 14.22 -4.81 6.90
N THR A 53 14.99 -4.29 5.95
CA THR A 53 16.39 -4.65 5.74
C THR A 53 17.29 -3.66 6.47
N TYR A 54 18.10 -4.18 7.38
CA TYR A 54 19.03 -3.41 8.19
C TYR A 54 20.40 -3.29 7.54
N PRO A 55 21.21 -2.28 7.92
CA PRO A 55 22.58 -2.11 7.40
C PRO A 55 23.52 -3.27 7.73
N ASP A 56 23.23 -4.03 8.79
CA ASP A 56 23.99 -5.23 9.18
C ASP A 56 23.65 -6.47 8.32
N GLY A 57 22.70 -6.33 7.39
CA GLY A 57 22.22 -7.39 6.51
C GLY A 57 21.12 -8.26 7.12
N THR A 58 20.69 -7.99 8.35
CA THR A 58 19.54 -8.68 8.95
C THR A 58 18.23 -8.18 8.35
N VAL A 59 17.18 -9.00 8.42
CA VAL A 59 15.86 -8.69 7.87
C VAL A 59 14.78 -9.07 8.86
N ASP A 60 13.87 -8.14 9.12
CA ASP A 60 12.66 -8.37 9.91
C ASP A 60 11.41 -8.36 9.02
N GLU A 61 10.43 -9.22 9.36
CA GLU A 61 9.12 -9.26 8.70
C GLU A 61 8.05 -8.59 9.57
N VAL A 62 7.37 -7.60 9.00
CA VAL A 62 6.34 -6.82 9.70
C VAL A 62 5.02 -6.95 8.96
N THR A 63 4.00 -7.48 9.63
CA THR A 63 2.64 -7.50 9.08
C THR A 63 2.00 -6.13 9.24
N VAL A 64 1.67 -5.48 8.12
CA VAL A 64 1.08 -4.15 8.06
C VAL A 64 -0.37 -4.26 7.58
N PRO A 65 -1.34 -3.73 8.35
CA PRO A 65 -2.73 -3.63 7.90
C PRO A 65 -2.88 -2.47 6.90
N ILE A 66 -3.30 -2.79 5.67
CA ILE A 66 -3.62 -1.80 4.64
C ILE A 66 -5.14 -1.76 4.47
N THR A 67 -5.72 -0.58 4.64
CA THR A 67 -7.14 -0.35 4.37
C THR A 67 -7.29 0.35 3.03
N VAL A 68 -7.98 -0.29 2.09
CA VAL A 68 -8.33 0.28 0.79
C VAL A 68 -9.70 0.92 0.92
N LYS A 69 -9.79 2.22 0.68
CA LYS A 69 -11.05 2.93 0.71
C LYS A 69 -11.94 2.49 -0.45
N GLU A 70 -13.25 2.53 -0.21
CA GLU A 70 -14.23 2.44 -1.28
C GLU A 70 -14.00 3.56 -2.28
N GLN A 71 -13.93 3.21 -3.56
CA GLN A 71 -14.19 4.19 -4.60
C GLN A 71 -15.66 4.58 -4.45
N LYS A 72 -15.95 5.74 -3.86
CA LYS A 72 -17.26 6.33 -4.07
C LYS A 72 -17.33 6.64 -5.55
N ASP A 73 -18.04 5.80 -6.29
CA ASP A 73 -18.48 6.08 -7.65
C ASP A 73 -19.19 7.43 -7.65
N THR A 74 -18.45 8.50 -7.93
CA THR A 74 -19.03 9.63 -8.67
C THR A 74 -18.82 9.29 -10.14
N PHE A 75 -19.39 8.17 -10.56
CA PHE A 75 -19.59 7.90 -11.97
C PHE A 75 -20.73 8.82 -12.41
N ASN A 76 -20.37 10.04 -12.85
CA ASN A 76 -21.17 10.75 -13.85
C ASN A 76 -20.66 10.24 -15.20
N PRO A 77 -21.24 9.18 -15.79
CA PRO A 77 -20.89 8.84 -17.16
C PRO A 77 -21.39 9.99 -18.02
N THR A 78 -20.50 10.86 -18.48
CA THR A 78 -20.73 11.46 -19.79
C THR A 78 -20.64 10.29 -20.76
N ALA A 79 -21.81 9.72 -21.09
CA ALA A 79 -21.94 8.70 -22.09
C ALA A 79 -21.19 9.16 -23.35
N LYS A 80 -20.07 8.49 -23.68
CA LYS A 80 -19.56 8.59 -25.05
C LYS A 80 -20.60 7.85 -25.89
N GLN A 81 -21.49 8.62 -26.54
CA GLN A 81 -22.49 8.11 -27.49
C GLN A 81 -21.85 7.07 -28.41
N PRO A 82 -22.41 5.85 -28.53
CA PRO A 82 -22.01 4.93 -29.58
C PRO A 82 -22.67 5.43 -30.87
N GLY A 83 -21.89 6.12 -31.71
CA GLY A 83 -22.42 6.65 -32.96
C GLY A 83 -21.48 7.62 -33.67
N GLN A 84 -20.24 7.21 -33.93
CA GLN A 84 -19.46 7.80 -35.02
C GLN A 84 -19.29 6.75 -36.11
N THR A 85 -20.35 6.60 -36.90
CA THR A 85 -20.28 6.19 -38.30
C THR A 85 -21.09 7.22 -39.08
N ALA A 86 -20.39 8.07 -39.81
CA ALA A 86 -20.83 8.70 -41.05
C ALA A 86 -19.57 9.08 -41.83
#